data_AF-A0A9N9IJW9-F1
#
_entry.id   AF-A0A9N9IJW9-F1
#
_cell.length_a   1.000
_cell.length_b   1.000
_cell.length_c   1.000
_cell.angle_alpha   90.00
_cell.angle_beta   90.00
_cell.angle_gamma   90.00
#
_symmetry.space_group_name_H-M   'P 1'
#
loop_
_entity.id
_entity.type
_entity.pdbx_description
1 polymer ?
#
loop_
_entity_poly.entity_id
_entity_poly.type
_entity_poly.pdbx_seq_one_letter_code
_entity_poly.pdbx_strand_id
1 'polypeptide(L)'
;DELFSDDDELFAASVNLNYNSGQDNSNIDPYQFKDFPSMTYMARKLLNIRKKSKSFAICTDCNKLYDITSIIPKNPDNNTTIGFKCTYIEFSNHPMQSYCKSCDSELLMKVLINNGYIWHPKIIFQLPCLKTQLSTMYQRPGFEELLK
;
A
#
# COMPACT_ATOMS: atom_id res chain seq x y z
N ASP A 1 23.88 -9.33 -6.34
CA ASP A 1 24.63 -8.54 -5.35
C ASP A 1 23.83 -7.29 -4.98
N GLU A 2 22.88 -7.44 -4.05
CA GLU A 2 22.19 -6.29 -3.45
C GLU A 2 23.00 -5.86 -2.23
N LEU A 3 23.74 -4.76 -2.39
CA LEU A 3 24.44 -4.07 -1.31
C LEU A 3 23.45 -3.72 -0.20
N PHE A 4 23.77 -4.17 1.01
CA PHE A 4 23.13 -3.78 2.25
C PHE A 4 23.16 -2.24 2.34
N SER A 5 21.99 -1.59 2.45
CA SER A 5 21.94 -0.17 2.73
C SER A 5 22.18 0.06 4.22
N ASP A 6 22.95 1.09 4.56
CA ASP A 6 23.32 1.48 5.93
C ASP A 6 22.10 1.63 6.89
N ASP A 7 20.91 1.86 6.33
CA ASP A 7 19.64 1.91 7.07
C ASP A 7 19.17 0.56 7.64
N ASP A 8 19.63 -0.58 7.10
CA ASP A 8 19.32 -1.91 7.62
C ASP A 8 20.10 -2.21 8.92
N GLU A 9 21.25 -1.56 9.12
CA GLU A 9 22.06 -1.67 10.34
C GLU A 9 21.45 -0.85 11.49
N LEU A 10 20.93 0.34 11.20
CA LEU A 10 20.27 1.20 12.19
C LEU A 10 19.00 0.56 12.78
N PHE A 11 18.19 -0.10 11.94
CA PHE A 11 16.98 -0.80 12.39
C PHE A 11 17.32 -2.08 13.18
N ALA A 12 18.36 -2.81 12.78
CA ALA A 12 18.86 -3.95 13.54
C ALA A 12 19.43 -3.52 14.90
N ALA A 13 20.08 -2.37 14.98
CA ALA A 13 20.57 -1.78 16.23
C ALA A 13 19.41 -1.38 17.16
N SER A 14 18.31 -0.81 16.65
CA SER A 14 17.12 -0.48 17.46
C SER A 14 16.45 -1.72 18.06
N VAL A 15 16.37 -2.82 17.29
CA VAL A 15 15.79 -4.09 17.77
C VAL A 15 16.72 -4.78 18.77
N ASN A 16 18.05 -4.72 18.56
CA ASN A 16 19.04 -5.29 19.48
C ASN A 16 19.21 -4.48 20.78
N LEU A 17 18.94 -3.17 20.76
CA LEU A 17 18.93 -2.34 21.98
C LEU A 17 17.74 -2.69 22.89
N ASN A 18 16.57 -3.02 22.31
CA ASN A 18 15.42 -3.49 23.09
C ASN A 18 15.57 -4.94 23.60
N TYR A 19 16.50 -5.72 23.04
CA TYR A 19 16.81 -7.06 23.52
C TYR A 19 17.80 -7.06 24.69
N ASN A 20 18.56 -5.98 24.88
CA ASN A 20 19.61 -5.89 25.91
C ASN A 20 19.36 -4.85 27.00
N SER A 21 18.24 -4.11 26.97
CA SER A 21 17.79 -3.36 28.15
C SER A 21 17.21 -4.35 29.16
N GLY A 22 18.08 -4.90 30.00
CA GLY A 22 17.68 -5.60 31.21
C GLY A 22 16.77 -4.73 32.05
N GLN A 23 15.48 -5.04 32.03
CA GLN A 23 14.55 -4.66 33.08
C GLN A 23 13.91 -5.95 33.60
N ASP A 24 13.99 -6.11 34.92
CA ASP A 24 13.30 -7.13 35.70
C ASP A 24 11.85 -7.28 35.25
N ASN A 25 11.55 -8.35 34.52
CA ASN A 25 10.21 -8.77 34.19
C ASN A 25 10.03 -10.21 34.66
N SER A 26 9.72 -10.38 35.94
CA SER A 26 9.48 -11.68 36.59
C SER A 26 8.21 -12.41 36.12
N ASN A 27 7.68 -12.08 34.95
CA ASN A 27 6.49 -12.72 34.38
C ASN A 27 6.48 -12.65 32.84
N ILE A 28 7.54 -13.11 32.20
CA ILE A 28 7.55 -13.34 30.75
C ILE A 28 7.38 -14.85 30.54
N ASP A 29 6.23 -15.25 30.01
CA ASP A 29 6.01 -16.63 29.57
C ASP A 29 7.00 -16.94 28.42
N PRO A 30 7.92 -17.91 28.58
CA PRO A 30 8.89 -18.25 27.53
C PRO A 30 8.24 -18.72 26.23
N TYR A 31 6.95 -19.09 26.26
CA TYR A 31 6.19 -19.49 25.08
C TYR A 31 5.46 -18.34 24.38
N GLN A 32 5.45 -17.13 24.96
CA GLN A 32 4.71 -15.98 24.42
C GLN A 32 5.18 -15.59 23.01
N PHE A 33 6.45 -15.84 22.68
CA PHE A 33 7.07 -15.48 21.41
C PHE A 33 7.58 -16.67 20.60
N LYS A 34 7.15 -17.90 20.93
CA LYS A 34 7.59 -19.12 20.22
C LYS A 34 7.29 -19.08 18.71
N ASP A 35 6.22 -18.38 18.33
CA ASP A 35 5.77 -18.23 16.94
C ASP A 35 6.33 -16.94 16.30
N PHE A 36 7.11 -16.16 17.05
CA PHE A 36 7.72 -14.95 16.54
C PHE A 36 8.94 -15.31 15.68
N PRO A 37 9.09 -14.73 14.49
CA PRO A 37 10.20 -15.03 13.60
C PRO A 37 11.55 -14.70 14.25
N SER A 38 12.46 -15.67 14.26
CA SER A 38 13.78 -15.56 14.88
C SER A 38 14.72 -14.56 14.17
N MET A 39 14.39 -14.14 12.95
CA MET A 39 15.22 -13.23 12.15
C MET A 39 14.36 -12.19 11.44
N THR A 40 14.87 -10.96 11.36
CA THR A 40 14.20 -9.81 10.75
C THR A 40 13.74 -10.07 9.32
N TYR A 41 14.52 -10.80 8.53
CA TYR A 41 14.13 -11.19 7.17
C TYR A 41 12.86 -12.07 7.16
N MET A 42 12.74 -13.04 8.07
CA MET A 42 11.56 -13.90 8.19
C MET A 42 10.35 -13.08 8.62
N ALA A 43 10.54 -12.12 9.53
CA ALA A 43 9.49 -11.16 9.90
C ALA A 43 9.02 -10.31 8.72
N ARG A 44 9.96 -9.71 7.96
CA ARG A 44 9.65 -8.90 6.77
C ARG A 44 8.91 -9.72 5.71
N LYS A 45 9.31 -10.97 5.50
CA LYS A 45 8.66 -11.89 4.54
C LYS A 45 7.27 -12.29 5.01
N LEU A 46 7.11 -12.66 6.28
CA LEU A 46 5.83 -13.04 6.89
C LEU A 46 4.83 -11.88 6.85
N LEU A 47 5.27 -10.68 7.20
CA LEU A 47 4.47 -9.45 7.19
C LEU A 47 4.32 -8.83 5.78
N ASN A 48 4.87 -9.47 4.74
CA ASN A 48 4.85 -9.01 3.34
C ASN A 48 5.25 -7.52 3.20
N ILE A 49 6.28 -7.11 3.94
CA ILE A 49 6.81 -5.73 3.94
C ILE A 49 7.59 -5.53 2.65
N ARG A 50 6.91 -5.02 1.62
CA ARG A 50 7.55 -4.67 0.35
C ARG A 50 8.31 -3.36 0.51
N LYS A 51 9.54 -3.30 -0.01
CA LYS A 51 10.36 -2.08 0.01
C LYS A 51 9.73 -0.94 -0.82
N LYS A 52 8.99 -1.28 -1.89
CA LYS A 52 8.48 -0.32 -2.88
C LYS A 52 7.08 0.18 -2.50
N SER A 53 6.87 1.48 -2.60
CA SER A 53 5.54 2.10 -2.64
C SER A 53 4.76 1.61 -3.87
N LYS A 54 3.43 1.68 -3.78
CA LYS A 54 2.54 1.34 -4.90
C LYS A 54 1.76 2.59 -5.31
N SER A 55 1.51 2.71 -6.61
CA SER A 55 0.65 3.75 -7.15
C SER A 55 -0.61 3.12 -7.72
N PHE A 56 -1.75 3.72 -7.41
CA PHE A 56 -3.06 3.27 -7.86
C PHE A 56 -3.75 4.42 -8.59
N ALA A 57 -4.60 4.09 -9.55
CA ALA A 57 -5.57 5.02 -10.08
C ALA A 57 -6.81 5.06 -9.16
N ILE A 58 -7.33 6.25 -8.89
CA ILE A 58 -8.54 6.43 -8.08
C ILE A 58 -9.72 6.74 -9.00
N CYS A 59 -10.85 6.07 -8.78
CA CYS A 59 -12.13 6.58 -9.27
C CYS A 59 -12.61 7.72 -8.37
N THR A 60 -12.79 8.92 -8.91
CA THR A 60 -13.23 10.12 -8.17
C THR A 60 -14.61 9.97 -7.52
N ASP A 61 -15.45 9.11 -8.09
CA ASP A 61 -16.87 9.08 -7.74
C ASP A 61 -17.14 8.06 -6.63
N CYS A 62 -16.43 6.93 -6.62
CA CYS A 62 -16.60 5.86 -5.61
C CYS A 62 -15.33 5.55 -4.80
N ASN A 63 -14.23 6.28 -5.03
CA ASN A 63 -12.93 6.10 -4.37
C ASN A 63 -12.29 4.70 -4.55
N LYS A 64 -12.78 3.89 -5.50
CA LYS A 64 -12.18 2.59 -5.79
C LYS A 64 -10.76 2.76 -6.36
N LEU A 65 -9.82 1.99 -5.82
CA LEU A 65 -8.44 1.91 -6.28
C LEU A 65 -8.26 0.82 -7.34
N TYR A 66 -7.55 1.16 -8.41
CA TYR A 66 -7.18 0.24 -9.48
C TYR A 66 -5.65 0.21 -9.65
N ASP A 67 -5.10 -0.96 -9.95
CA ASP A 67 -3.71 -1.07 -10.40
C ASP A 67 -3.59 -0.34 -11.74
N ILE A 68 -2.65 0.59 -11.85
CA ILE A 68 -2.44 1.38 -13.06
C ILE A 68 -2.13 0.46 -14.26
N THR A 69 -1.39 -0.63 -14.02
CA THR A 69 -1.00 -1.58 -15.07
C THR A 69 -2.15 -2.43 -15.60
N SER A 70 -3.25 -2.57 -14.84
CA SER A 70 -4.41 -3.35 -15.25
C SER A 70 -5.42 -2.54 -16.05
N ILE A 71 -5.40 -1.21 -15.92
CA ILE A 71 -6.38 -0.32 -16.59
C ILE A 71 -5.82 0.37 -17.82
N ILE A 72 -4.50 0.55 -17.93
CA ILE A 72 -3.89 1.13 -19.12
C ILE A 72 -3.95 0.11 -20.27
N PRO A 73 -4.49 0.48 -21.45
CA PRO A 73 -4.53 -0.41 -22.61
C PRO A 73 -3.11 -0.81 -23.04
N LYS A 74 -2.86 -2.11 -23.22
CA LYS A 74 -1.54 -2.62 -23.67
C LYS A 74 -1.26 -2.29 -25.13
N ASN A 75 -2.31 -2.27 -25.96
CA ASN A 75 -2.27 -1.84 -27.34
C ASN A 75 -3.30 -0.72 -27.49
N PRO A 76 -2.90 0.56 -27.43
CA PRO A 76 -3.83 1.65 -27.66
C PRO A 76 -4.18 1.65 -29.15
N ASP A 77 -5.30 1.02 -29.53
CA ASP A 77 -5.85 1.26 -30.85
C ASP A 77 -6.16 2.76 -30.96
N ASN A 78 -5.69 3.37 -32.05
CA ASN A 78 -5.79 4.80 -32.35
C ASN A 78 -7.26 5.30 -32.36
N ASN A 79 -8.20 4.35 -32.39
CA ASN A 79 -9.64 4.55 -32.54
C ASN A 79 -10.42 4.30 -31.23
N THR A 80 -9.77 3.85 -30.16
CA THR A 80 -10.43 3.75 -28.84
C THR A 80 -10.52 5.15 -28.24
N THR A 81 -11.69 5.77 -28.39
CA THR A 81 -11.98 7.12 -27.89
C THR A 81 -12.30 7.14 -26.39
N ILE A 82 -12.72 5.99 -25.83
CA ILE A 82 -13.22 5.88 -24.45
C ILE A 82 -12.17 5.20 -23.57
N GLY A 83 -11.77 5.89 -22.50
CA GLY A 83 -10.83 5.36 -21.50
C GLY A 83 -11.47 4.29 -20.62
N PHE A 84 -10.65 3.60 -19.82
CA PHE A 84 -11.14 2.58 -18.87
C PHE A 84 -12.20 3.18 -17.92
N LYS A 85 -13.35 2.50 -17.79
CA LYS A 85 -14.47 2.89 -16.91
C LYS A 85 -14.48 2.10 -15.62
N CYS A 86 -14.94 2.74 -14.55
CA CYS A 86 -15.03 2.13 -13.24
C CYS A 86 -16.07 1.01 -13.23
N THR A 87 -15.61 -0.21 -13.00
CA THR A 87 -16.46 -1.40 -12.88
C THR A 87 -16.92 -1.68 -11.44
N TYR A 88 -16.62 -0.80 -10.49
CA TYR A 88 -17.00 -1.01 -9.12
C TYR A 88 -18.52 -0.92 -8.97
N ILE A 89 -19.08 -1.91 -8.27
CA ILE A 89 -20.49 -1.96 -7.90
C ILE A 89 -20.52 -1.75 -6.40
N GLU A 90 -21.15 -0.65 -5.97
CA GLU A 90 -21.39 -0.41 -4.56
C GLU A 90 -22.55 -1.31 -4.12
N PHE A 91 -22.29 -2.15 -3.12
CA PHE A 91 -23.35 -2.93 -2.49
C PHE A 91 -24.17 -1.97 -1.64
N SER A 92 -25.24 -1.42 -2.22
CA SER A 92 -26.26 -0.74 -1.42
C SER A 92 -26.73 -1.69 -0.31
N ASN A 93 -27.10 -1.16 0.87
CA ASN A 93 -27.71 -1.94 1.97
C ASN A 93 -29.11 -2.49 1.61
N HIS A 94 -29.30 -2.89 0.36
CA HIS A 94 -30.54 -3.34 -0.23
C HIS A 94 -30.33 -4.74 -0.83
N PRO A 95 -31.20 -5.72 -0.51
CA PRO A 95 -30.99 -7.12 -0.89
C PRO A 95 -31.18 -7.39 -2.39
N MET A 96 -31.83 -6.49 -3.13
CA MET A 96 -32.08 -6.68 -4.57
C MET A 96 -30.92 -6.17 -5.43
N GLN A 97 -30.36 -7.09 -6.23
CA GLN A 97 -29.24 -6.85 -7.14
C GLN A 97 -29.52 -5.75 -8.20
N SER A 98 -30.78 -5.50 -8.56
CA SER A 98 -31.17 -4.45 -9.52
C SER A 98 -30.85 -3.03 -9.06
N TYR A 99 -30.63 -2.82 -7.75
CA TYR A 99 -30.24 -1.52 -7.20
C TYR A 99 -28.72 -1.36 -7.08
N CYS A 100 -27.95 -2.42 -7.31
CA CYS A 100 -26.50 -2.39 -7.33
C CYS A 100 -26.02 -1.96 -8.73
N LYS A 101 -25.87 -0.65 -8.95
CA LYS A 101 -25.36 -0.08 -10.20
C LYS A 101 -23.84 0.00 -10.20
N SER A 102 -23.22 -0.22 -11.36
CA SER A 102 -21.81 0.10 -11.59
C SER A 102 -21.59 1.60 -11.56
N CYS A 103 -20.39 2.00 -11.14
CA CYS A 103 -19.99 3.41 -11.09
C CYS A 103 -19.85 4.01 -12.50
N ASP A 104 -19.26 3.29 -13.44
CA ASP A 104 -19.09 3.64 -14.86
C ASP A 104 -18.33 4.94 -15.18
N SER A 105 -17.80 5.61 -14.17
CA SER A 105 -16.98 6.82 -14.31
C SER A 105 -15.66 6.51 -15.03
N GLU A 106 -15.22 7.40 -15.91
CA GLU A 106 -13.95 7.24 -16.61
C GLU A 106 -12.76 7.51 -15.68
N LEU A 107 -11.84 6.54 -15.55
CA LEU A 107 -10.63 6.67 -14.73
C LEU A 107 -9.44 7.29 -15.46
N LEU A 108 -9.44 7.20 -16.79
CA LEU A 108 -8.31 7.63 -17.62
C LEU A 108 -8.66 8.89 -18.40
N MET A 109 -7.65 9.72 -18.65
CA MET A 109 -7.69 10.83 -19.57
C MET A 109 -6.68 10.60 -20.70
N LYS A 110 -6.98 11.17 -21.87
CA LYS A 110 -6.10 11.13 -23.04
C LYS A 110 -5.14 12.31 -22.99
N VAL A 111 -3.85 12.03 -22.96
CA VAL A 111 -2.79 13.05 -22.98
C VAL A 111 -2.09 13.02 -24.34
N LEU A 112 -2.07 14.16 -25.03
CA LEU A 112 -1.37 14.32 -26.30
C LEU A 112 0.15 14.29 -26.09
N ILE A 113 0.83 13.54 -26.95
CA ILE A 113 2.29 13.49 -27.04
C ILE A 113 2.71 13.71 -28.49
N ASN A 114 3.98 14.02 -28.75
CA ASN A 114 4.47 14.41 -30.08
C ASN A 114 4.07 13.44 -31.21
N ASN A 115 3.94 12.14 -30.92
CA ASN A 115 3.60 11.10 -31.91
C ASN A 115 2.27 10.39 -31.63
N GLY A 116 1.32 11.05 -30.96
CA GLY A 116 -0.02 10.49 -30.73
C GLY A 116 -0.56 10.84 -29.35
N TYR A 117 -1.03 9.83 -28.62
CA TYR A 117 -1.57 10.02 -27.30
C TYR A 117 -1.27 8.84 -26.39
N ILE A 118 -1.30 9.11 -25.09
CA ILE A 118 -1.23 8.09 -24.04
C ILE A 118 -2.43 8.21 -23.12
N TRP A 119 -2.85 7.08 -22.55
CA TRP A 119 -3.83 7.06 -21.48
C TRP A 119 -3.14 7.25 -20.14
N HIS A 120 -3.64 8.21 -19.36
CA HIS A 120 -3.11 8.53 -18.04
C HIS A 120 -4.24 8.55 -17.00
N PRO A 121 -4.05 8.00 -15.78
CA PRO A 121 -5.03 8.12 -14.71
C PRO A 121 -5.40 9.58 -14.40
N LYS A 122 -6.68 9.85 -14.14
CA LYS A 122 -7.14 11.19 -13.73
C LYS A 122 -6.57 11.59 -12.37
N ILE A 123 -6.55 10.67 -11.43
CA ILE A 123 -5.97 10.85 -10.10
C ILE A 123 -5.13 9.62 -9.74
N ILE A 124 -3.95 9.87 -9.18
CA ILE A 124 -3.03 8.84 -8.69
C ILE A 124 -2.99 8.89 -7.17
N PHE A 125 -3.27 7.75 -6.53
CA PHE A 125 -3.02 7.53 -5.11
C PHE A 125 -1.66 6.87 -4.93
N GLN A 126 -0.77 7.49 -4.15
CA GLN A 126 0.47 6.86 -3.74
C GLN A 126 0.26 6.19 -2.38
N LEU A 127 0.39 4.86 -2.36
CA LEU A 127 0.43 4.09 -1.13
C LEU A 127 1.90 3.88 -0.72
N PRO A 128 2.38 4.59 0.33
CA PRO A 128 3.73 4.40 0.84
C PRO A 128 3.95 2.96 1.31
N CYS A 129 5.21 2.50 1.30
CA CYS A 129 5.53 1.17 1.82
C CYS A 129 5.33 1.12 3.34
N LEU A 130 5.14 -0.10 3.89
CA LEU A 130 4.84 -0.27 5.31
C LEU A 130 5.91 0.36 6.23
N LYS A 131 7.20 0.29 5.87
CA LYS A 131 8.29 0.97 6.61
C LYS A 131 8.01 2.47 6.75
N THR A 132 7.63 3.13 5.65
CA THR A 132 7.34 4.56 5.64
C THR A 132 6.07 4.88 6.42
N GLN A 133 5.03 4.04 6.29
CA GLN A 133 3.79 4.19 7.06
C GLN A 133 4.04 4.10 8.56
N LEU A 134 4.77 3.08 9.02
CA LEU A 134 5.15 2.91 10.42
C LEU A 134 6.02 4.08 10.89
N SER A 135 7.07 4.45 10.15
CA SER A 135 7.93 5.58 10.49
C SER A 135 7.11 6.86 10.68
N THR A 136 6.18 7.15 9.77
CA THR A 136 5.30 8.32 9.85
C THR A 136 4.39 8.27 11.07
N MET A 137 3.88 7.09 11.42
CA MET A 137 3.04 6.87 12.60
C MET A 137 3.81 7.10 13.90
N TYR A 138 4.99 6.49 14.05
CA TYR A 138 5.82 6.63 15.26
C TYR A 138 6.39 8.05 15.44
N GLN A 139 6.66 8.76 14.34
CA GLN A 139 7.15 10.14 14.38
C GLN A 139 6.06 11.18 14.59
N ARG A 140 4.77 10.77 14.67
CA ARG A 140 3.67 11.69 14.93
C ARG A 140 3.80 12.28 16.35
N PRO A 141 3.75 13.61 16.53
CA PRO A 141 3.77 14.22 17.85
C PRO A 141 2.67 13.66 18.75
N GLY A 142 3.02 13.36 20.01
CA GLY A 142 2.08 12.79 20.99
C GLY A 142 1.80 11.28 20.82
N PHE A 143 2.49 10.58 19.92
CA PHE A 143 2.29 9.14 19.73
C PHE A 143 2.56 8.32 21.01
N GLU A 144 3.64 8.64 21.73
CA GLU A 144 4.02 7.94 22.98
C GLU A 144 2.98 8.12 24.10
N GLU A 145 2.25 9.24 24.10
CA GLU A 145 1.20 9.52 25.08
C GLU A 145 -0.03 8.64 24.86
N LEU A 146 -0.26 8.17 23.62
CA LEU A 146 -1.36 7.26 23.27
C LEU A 146 -1.07 5.79 23.63
N LEU A 147 0.16 5.47 24.03
CA LEU A 147 0.58 4.11 24.42
C LEU A 147 0.51 3.86 25.93
N LYS A 148 0.21 4.90 26.72
CA LYS A 148 0.07 4.83 28.18
C LYS A 148 -1.38 4.53 28.58
#